data_AF-A0A139DLW7-F1
#
_entry.id   AF-A0A139DLW7-F1
#
_cell.length_a   1.000
_cell.length_b   1.000
_cell.length_c   1.000
_cell.angle_alpha   90.00
_cell.angle_beta   90.00
_cell.angle_gamma   90.00
#
_symmetry.space_group_name_H-M   'P 1'
#
loop_
_entity.id
_entity.type
_entity.pdbx_description
1 polymer ?
#
loop_
_entity_poly.entity_id
_entity_poly.type
_entity_poly.pdbx_seq_one_letter_code
_entity_poly.pdbx_strand_id
1 'polypeptide(L)' 'VVIKPLGRALQGTPGMAGATITGDGRIALIIDVPSLLHHYG' A
#
# COMPACT_ATOMS: atom_id res chain seq x y z
N VAL A 1 -4.13 17.36 -0.23
CA VAL A 1 -3.54 16.00 -0.13
C VAL A 1 -2.28 15.99 -0.96
N VAL A 2 -1.13 15.71 -0.34
CA VAL A 2 0.14 15.57 -1.06
C VAL A 2 0.38 14.08 -1.24
N ILE A 3 0.25 13.58 -2.46
CA ILE A 3 0.58 12.19 -2.78
C ILE A 3 2.10 12.13 -2.96
N LYS A 4 2.81 11.62 -1.95
CA LYS A 4 4.23 11.23 -2.11
C LYS A 4 4.27 9.76 -2.50
N PRO A 5 5.08 9.36 -3.50
CA PRO A 5 5.25 7.95 -3.79
C PRO A 5 5.97 7.30 -2.61
N LEU A 6 5.30 6.43 -1.84
CA LEU A 6 5.96 5.49 -0.92
C LEU A 6 6.54 4.28 -1.70
N GLY A 7 6.91 4.53 -2.95
CA GLY A 7 7.36 3.58 -3.95
C GLY A 7 8.78 3.13 -3.70
N ARG A 8 8.90 2.08 -2.89
CA ARG A 8 9.92 1.01 -2.91
C ARG A 8 9.78 0.12 -1.67
N ALA A 9 9.39 0.68 -0.54
CA ALA A 9 9.32 -0.05 0.73
C ALA A 9 8.22 -1.12 0.79
N LEU A 10 7.19 -1.00 -0.06
CA LEU A 10 6.06 -1.94 -0.10
C LEU A 10 6.05 -2.80 -1.37
N GLN A 11 7.01 -2.58 -2.28
CA GLN A 11 7.14 -3.40 -3.49
C GLN A 11 7.68 -4.78 -3.09
N GLY A 12 6.93 -5.83 -3.44
CA GLY A 12 7.32 -7.22 -3.19
C GLY A 12 6.66 -7.85 -1.95
N THR A 13 5.92 -7.09 -1.15
CA THR A 13 5.12 -7.67 -0.05
C THR A 13 3.78 -8.18 -0.61
N PRO A 14 3.44 -9.47 -0.44
CA PRO A 14 2.19 -10.02 -0.94
C PRO A 14 0.98 -9.22 -0.41
N GLY A 15 0.08 -8.84 -1.31
CA GLY A 15 -1.13 -8.10 -0.95
C GLY A 15 -0.98 -6.59 -0.75
N MET A 16 0.18 -6.01 -1.07
CA MET A 16 0.43 -4.58 -0.91
C MET A 16 0.46 -3.88 -2.27
N ALA A 17 -0.44 -2.91 -2.47
CA ALA A 17 -0.50 -2.13 -3.70
C ALA A 17 0.26 -0.80 -3.59
N GLY A 18 0.44 -0.27 -2.37
CA GLY A 18 1.21 0.97 -2.14
C GLY A 18 0.81 1.67 -0.84
N ALA A 19 1.30 2.88 -0.63
CA ALA A 19 0.87 3.75 0.47
C ALA A 19 0.94 5.22 0.05
N THR A 20 0.21 6.08 0.77
CA THR A 20 0.20 7.54 0.57
C THR A 20 0.27 8.28 1.91
N ILE A 21 0.53 9.59 1.85
CA ILE A 21 0.52 10.50 3.00
C ILE A 21 -0.74 11.36 2.92
N THR A 22 -1.54 11.37 3.98
CA THR A 22 -2.75 12.20 4.08
C THR A 22 -2.41 13.64 4.44
N GLY A 23 -3.36 14.57 4.24
CA GLY A 23 -3.13 16.00 4.46
C GLY A 23 -2.76 16.38 5.91
N ASP A 24 -3.06 15.52 6.86
CA ASP A 24 -2.75 15.63 8.29
C ASP A 24 -1.48 14.85 8.69
N GLY A 25 -0.70 14.38 7.71
CA GLY A 25 0.59 13.73 7.95
C GLY A 25 0.52 12.25 8.33
N ARG A 26 -0.66 11.63 8.38
CA ARG A 26 -0.80 10.18 8.58
C ARG A 26 -0.41 9.41 7.32
N ILE A 27 -0.01 8.16 7.52
CA ILE A 27 0.25 7.21 6.43
C ILE A 27 -1.01 6.37 6.22
N ALA A 28 -1.46 6.29 4.97
CA ALA A 28 -2.52 5.38 4.56
C ALA A 28 -1.93 4.28 3.66
N LEU A 29 -2.29 3.03 3.93
CA LEU A 29 -1.83 1.86 3.20
C LEU A 29 -2.91 1.38 2.21
N ILE A 30 -2.49 0.95 1.02
CA ILE A 30 -3.36 0.40 -0.03
C ILE A 30 -3.11 -1.11 -0.09
N ILE A 31 -4.18 -1.88 0.14
CA ILE A 31 -4.16 -3.34 0.19
C ILE A 31 -4.81 -3.92 -1.06
N ASP A 32 -4.15 -4.90 -1.68
CA ASP A 32 -4.68 -5.74 -2.75
C ASP A 32 -5.21 -7.05 -2.16
N VAL A 33 -6.51 -7.04 -1.85
CA VAL A 33 -7.20 -8.20 -1.26
C VAL A 33 -7.23 -9.41 -2.21
N PRO A 34 -7.52 -9.28 -3.52
CA PRO A 34 -7.38 -10.39 -4.46
C PRO A 34 -6.02 -11.09 -4.41
N SER A 35 -4.90 -10.34 -4.41
CA SER A 35 -3.57 -10.95 -4.30
C SER A 35 -3.35 -11.68 -2.97
N LEU A 36 -3.88 -11.17 -1.85
CA LEU A 36 -3.81 -11.88 -0.57
C LEU A 36 -4.55 -13.21 -0.61
N LEU A 37 -5.75 -13.21 -1.17
CA LEU A 37 -6.56 -14.42 -1.32
C LEU A 37 -5.89 -15.44 -2.25
N HIS A 38 -5.22 -14.98 -3.32
CA HIS A 38 -4.49 -15.89 -4.20
C HIS A 38 -3.23 -16.47 -3.53
N HIS A 39 -2.57 -15.70 -2.65
CA HIS A 39 -1.32 -16.12 -2.02
C HIS A 39 -1.53 -16.99 -0.77
N TYR A 40 -2.62 -16.78 -0.03
CA TYR A 40 -2.87 -17.43 1.27
C TYR A 40 -4.20 -18.21 1.35
N GLY A 41 -5.05 -18.14 0.32
CA GLY A 41 -6.30 -18.89 0.23
C GLY A 41 -6.13 -20.32 -0.23
#